data_AF-A0A3S4I545-F1
#
_entry.id   AF-A0A3S4I545-F1
#
_cell.length_a   1.000
_cell.length_b   1.000
_cell.length_c   1.000
_cell.angle_alpha   90.00
_cell.angle_beta   90.00
_cell.angle_gamma   90.00
#
_symmetry.space_group_name_H-M   'P 1'
#
loop_
_entity.id
_entity.type
_entity.pdbx_description
1 polymer ?
#
loop_
_entity_poly.entity_id
_entity_poly.type
_entity_poly.pdbx_seq_one_letter_code
_entity_poly.pdbx_strand_id
1 'polypeptide(L)'
;MRIIEKAYTFDDVLLVPAHSEVLPRDVALSTKLTRNITLNLPLVSAAMDTVTEARLAIAMAQEGGIGIVHKNMSVEKQAAEVSKVKRHESGVVKDPITIAPDMLVRDLVLLTRQYKISGLPVIEAGKVVGIVTNRDLRFETRLDQTVGSIMTPRERLITVKEGASIDEARELMHTHRLERVLVINDAWELKGLITVKDIIKTSEHPNANKDSQGRLRVGAAVGTGADTEERVKALVAAAWT
;
A
#
# COMPACT_ATOMS: atom_id res chain seq x y z
N MET A 1 -3.70 -10.38 55.49
CA MET A 1 -3.14 -10.12 54.16
C MET A 1 -1.64 -9.93 54.32
N ARG A 2 -0.80 -10.86 53.84
CA ARG A 2 0.67 -10.69 53.85
C ARG A 2 1.06 -10.08 52.51
N ILE A 3 1.74 -8.93 52.53
CA ILE A 3 2.33 -8.33 51.34
C ILE A 3 3.56 -9.19 51.00
N ILE A 4 3.56 -9.82 49.82
CA ILE A 4 4.60 -10.79 49.41
C ILE A 4 5.70 -10.07 48.62
N GLU A 5 5.36 -9.07 47.80
CA GLU A 5 6.32 -8.28 47.02
C GLU A 5 5.84 -6.83 46.86
N LYS A 6 6.80 -5.93 46.64
CA LYS A 6 6.55 -4.51 46.34
C LYS A 6 6.47 -4.33 44.82
N ALA A 7 5.40 -3.72 44.33
CA ALA A 7 5.19 -3.38 42.92
C ALA A 7 5.15 -1.86 42.75
N TYR A 8 5.49 -1.38 41.55
CA TYR A 8 5.46 0.02 41.17
C TYR A 8 4.70 0.21 39.86
N THR A 9 4.04 1.35 39.71
CA THR A 9 3.45 1.86 38.45
C THR A 9 4.21 3.09 37.94
N PHE A 10 3.78 3.69 36.83
CA PHE A 10 4.44 4.84 36.21
C PHE A 10 4.57 6.05 37.15
N ASP A 11 3.53 6.34 37.93
CA ASP A 11 3.49 7.52 38.83
C ASP A 11 4.36 7.35 40.09
N ASP A 12 4.85 6.13 40.35
CA ASP A 12 5.68 5.86 41.54
C ASP A 12 7.16 6.23 41.33
N VAL A 13 7.58 6.53 40.09
CA VAL A 13 8.99 6.70 39.73
C VAL A 13 9.23 7.89 38.80
N LEU A 14 10.45 8.42 38.82
CA LEU A 14 10.92 9.46 37.91
C LEU A 14 12.27 9.05 37.31
N LEU A 15 12.54 9.49 36.08
CA LEU A 15 13.84 9.33 35.46
C LEU A 15 14.81 10.40 35.98
N VAL A 16 15.99 9.97 36.44
CA VAL A 16 17.05 10.89 36.87
C VAL A 16 17.78 11.41 35.63
N PRO A 17 17.88 12.74 35.42
CA PRO A 17 18.63 13.29 34.29
C PRO A 17 20.12 12.91 34.33
N ALA A 18 20.72 12.70 33.16
CA ALA A 18 22.15 12.42 32.99
C ALA A 18 22.75 13.35 31.93
N HIS A 19 24.09 13.42 31.89
CA HIS A 19 24.80 14.16 30.85
C HIS A 19 24.45 13.61 29.45
N SER A 20 24.18 14.49 28.50
CA SER A 20 23.86 14.13 27.11
C SER A 20 24.58 15.06 26.14
N GLU A 21 25.18 14.47 25.11
CA GLU A 21 25.73 15.18 23.95
C GLU A 21 24.76 15.15 22.75
N VAL A 22 23.66 14.41 22.88
CA VAL A 22 22.65 14.22 21.83
C VAL A 22 21.53 15.24 22.04
N LEU A 23 21.18 15.96 20.98
CA LEU A 23 20.01 16.84 20.98
C LEU A 23 18.72 16.00 20.82
N PRO A 24 17.59 16.39 21.44
CA PRO A 24 16.34 15.62 21.36
C PRO A 24 15.88 15.28 19.93
N ARG A 25 16.13 16.16 18.95
CA ARG A 25 15.76 15.94 17.53
C ARG A 25 16.61 14.87 16.83
N ASP A 26 17.77 14.55 17.38
CA ASP A 26 18.74 13.61 16.80
C ASP A 26 18.64 12.22 17.46
N VAL A 27 17.69 12.03 18.39
CA VAL A 27 17.46 10.76 19.07
C VAL A 27 16.79 9.76 18.12
N ALA A 28 17.36 8.56 18.02
CA ALA A 28 16.76 7.46 17.27
C ALA A 28 15.63 6.80 18.08
N LEU A 29 14.41 6.80 17.52
CA LEU A 29 13.23 6.19 18.12
C LEU A 29 12.98 4.74 17.65
N SER A 30 13.88 4.21 16.82
CA SER A 30 13.71 2.87 16.26
C SER A 30 13.73 1.79 17.34
N THR A 31 12.80 0.83 17.25
CA THR A 31 12.68 -0.26 18.23
C THR A 31 12.24 -1.57 17.57
N LYS A 32 12.49 -2.70 18.22
CA LYS A 32 12.03 -4.02 17.74
C LYS A 32 10.69 -4.39 18.35
N LEU A 33 9.69 -4.60 17.49
CA LEU A 33 8.40 -5.18 17.89
C LEU A 33 8.47 -6.70 17.99
N THR A 34 9.16 -7.33 17.03
CA THR A 34 9.42 -8.77 17.02
C THR A 34 10.89 -9.03 16.70
N ARG A 35 11.33 -10.29 16.70
CA ARG A 35 12.69 -10.66 16.30
C ARG A 35 13.08 -10.11 14.92
N ASN A 36 12.10 -10.00 14.01
CA ASN A 36 12.31 -9.70 12.59
C ASN A 36 11.59 -8.41 12.13
N ILE A 37 10.88 -7.70 13.03
CA ILE A 37 10.13 -6.49 12.69
C ILE A 37 10.61 -5.35 13.57
N THR A 38 11.22 -4.37 12.92
CA THR A 38 11.61 -3.08 13.49
C THR A 38 10.54 -2.04 13.18
N LEU A 39 10.26 -1.16 14.13
CA LEU A 39 9.46 0.04 13.97
C LEU A 39 10.40 1.25 13.93
N ASN A 40 10.01 2.29 13.21
CA ASN A 40 10.72 3.58 13.21
C ASN A 40 10.27 4.47 14.38
N LEU A 41 9.08 4.18 14.93
CA LEU A 41 8.49 4.83 16.10
C LEU A 41 7.96 3.76 17.06
N PRO A 42 8.19 3.86 18.39
CA PRO A 42 7.84 2.81 19.35
C PRO A 42 6.35 2.88 19.77
N LEU A 43 5.45 3.05 18.80
CA LEU A 43 4.02 3.18 19.01
C LEU A 43 3.25 2.08 18.27
N VAL A 44 2.35 1.43 18.99
CA VAL A 44 1.46 0.37 18.51
C VAL A 44 0.03 0.74 18.89
N SER A 45 -0.90 0.76 17.93
CA SER A 45 -2.30 1.00 18.26
C SER A 45 -2.99 -0.27 18.76
N ALA A 46 -3.85 -0.12 19.78
CA ALA A 46 -4.53 -1.23 20.42
C ALA A 46 -5.51 -1.94 19.48
N ALA A 47 -5.61 -3.27 19.60
CA ALA A 47 -6.49 -4.11 18.79
C ALA A 47 -7.95 -4.09 19.27
N MET A 48 -8.55 -2.89 19.30
CA MET A 48 -9.92 -2.64 19.75
C MET A 48 -10.77 -2.08 18.61
N ASP A 49 -12.05 -2.40 18.61
CA ASP A 49 -13.02 -1.95 17.59
C ASP A 49 -13.22 -0.44 17.55
N THR A 50 -13.13 0.21 18.71
CA THR A 50 -13.19 1.67 18.82
C THR A 50 -11.88 2.37 18.46
N VAL A 51 -10.81 1.62 18.18
CA VAL A 51 -9.47 2.16 17.99
C VAL A 51 -8.96 1.89 16.57
N THR A 52 -8.75 0.61 16.20
CA THR A 52 -7.90 0.28 15.05
C THR A 52 -8.62 -0.51 13.96
N GLU A 53 -9.04 0.21 12.92
CA GLU A 53 -9.33 -0.32 11.57
C GLU A 53 -8.29 0.20 10.55
N ALA A 54 -8.47 -0.06 9.25
CA ALA A 54 -7.47 0.27 8.23
C ALA A 54 -7.06 1.75 8.27
N ARG A 55 -8.00 2.67 8.52
CA ARG A 55 -7.70 4.10 8.55
C ARG A 55 -6.63 4.46 9.59
N LEU A 56 -6.77 3.97 10.83
CA LEU A 56 -5.78 4.22 11.87
C LEU A 56 -4.51 3.41 11.61
N ALA A 57 -4.63 2.16 11.16
CA ALA A 57 -3.47 1.33 10.87
C ALA A 57 -2.56 1.93 9.77
N ILE A 58 -3.16 2.54 8.74
CA ILE A 58 -2.44 3.30 7.70
C ILE A 58 -1.69 4.48 8.33
N ALA A 59 -2.37 5.32 9.11
CA ALA A 59 -1.75 6.50 9.73
C ALA A 59 -0.61 6.11 10.67
N MET A 60 -0.81 5.08 11.52
CA MET A 60 0.23 4.57 12.41
C MET A 60 1.45 4.07 11.64
N ALA A 61 1.23 3.34 10.56
CA ALA A 61 2.32 2.84 9.73
C ALA A 61 3.05 3.97 8.99
N GLN A 62 2.34 4.99 8.49
CA GLN A 62 2.92 6.16 7.83
C GLN A 62 3.81 6.98 8.78
N GLU A 63 3.43 7.13 10.05
CA GLU A 63 4.24 7.81 11.07
C GLU A 63 5.38 6.93 11.64
N GLY A 64 5.49 5.68 11.20
CA GLY A 64 6.59 4.78 11.56
C GLY A 64 6.29 3.79 12.70
N GLY A 65 5.08 3.81 13.24
CA GLY A 65 4.56 2.82 14.17
C GLY A 65 3.91 1.63 13.44
N ILE A 66 2.92 1.02 14.07
CA ILE A 66 2.09 -0.02 13.46
C ILE A 66 0.70 -0.05 14.08
N GLY A 67 -0.32 -0.36 13.28
CA GLY A 67 -1.66 -0.65 13.79
C GLY A 67 -1.98 -2.13 13.84
N ILE A 68 -2.70 -2.56 14.87
CA ILE A 68 -3.23 -3.93 15.00
C ILE A 68 -4.74 -3.92 14.78
N VAL A 69 -5.20 -4.45 13.65
CA VAL A 69 -6.63 -4.54 13.32
C VAL A 69 -7.33 -5.49 14.28
N HIS A 70 -8.38 -5.01 14.94
CA HIS A 70 -9.16 -5.81 15.89
C HIS A 70 -9.88 -7.00 15.23
N LYS A 71 -10.30 -7.99 16.02
CA LYS A 71 -10.97 -9.20 15.54
C LYS A 71 -12.50 -9.20 15.68
N ASN A 72 -13.09 -8.11 16.18
CA ASN A 72 -14.54 -7.98 16.41
C ASN A 72 -15.31 -7.73 15.09
N MET A 73 -15.08 -8.59 14.11
CA MET A 73 -15.71 -8.58 12.79
C MET A 73 -15.53 -9.96 12.12
N SER A 74 -16.22 -10.19 11.00
CA SER A 74 -16.05 -11.43 10.24
C SER A 74 -14.61 -11.58 9.71
N VAL A 75 -14.22 -12.80 9.38
CA VAL A 75 -12.87 -13.12 8.86
C VAL A 75 -12.59 -12.33 7.59
N GLU A 76 -13.57 -12.25 6.69
CA GLU A 76 -13.47 -11.57 5.39
C GLU A 76 -13.33 -10.07 5.57
N LYS A 77 -14.07 -9.48 6.52
CA LYS A 77 -13.98 -8.04 6.82
C LYS A 77 -12.60 -7.69 7.37
N GLN A 78 -12.07 -8.50 8.29
CA GLN A 78 -10.75 -8.24 8.87
C GLN A 78 -9.65 -8.36 7.80
N ALA A 79 -9.75 -9.37 6.93
CA ALA A 79 -8.87 -9.55 5.79
C ALA A 79 -8.96 -8.36 4.81
N ALA A 80 -10.16 -7.84 4.55
CA ALA A 80 -10.35 -6.66 3.72
C ALA A 80 -9.70 -5.40 4.32
N GLU A 81 -9.80 -5.19 5.65
CA GLU A 81 -9.10 -4.10 6.34
C GLU A 81 -7.58 -4.21 6.18
N VAL A 82 -7.01 -5.42 6.37
CA VAL A 82 -5.58 -5.67 6.15
C VAL A 82 -5.19 -5.36 4.70
N SER A 83 -5.95 -5.85 3.73
CA SER A 83 -5.69 -5.60 2.30
C SER A 83 -5.72 -4.10 1.97
N LYS A 84 -6.66 -3.33 2.54
CA LYS A 84 -6.69 -1.87 2.38
C LYS A 84 -5.40 -1.21 2.86
N VAL A 85 -4.83 -1.63 3.99
CA VAL A 85 -3.56 -1.09 4.48
C VAL A 85 -2.41 -1.47 3.55
N LYS A 86 -2.32 -2.74 3.15
CA LYS A 86 -1.25 -3.25 2.26
C LYS A 86 -1.24 -2.59 0.89
N ARG A 87 -2.41 -2.19 0.39
CA ARG A 87 -2.60 -1.51 -0.91
C ARG A 87 -2.57 0.01 -0.82
N HIS A 88 -2.48 0.60 0.39
CA HIS A 88 -2.58 2.05 0.54
C HIS A 88 -1.38 2.79 -0.04
N GLU A 89 -0.19 2.26 0.22
CA GLU A 89 1.07 2.67 -0.40
C GLU A 89 1.76 1.41 -0.88
N SER A 90 1.88 1.29 -2.19
CA SER A 90 2.74 0.31 -2.82
C SER A 90 3.64 1.09 -3.76
N GLY A 91 4.96 1.04 -3.56
CA GLY A 91 5.91 1.66 -4.50
C GLY A 91 5.67 1.18 -5.94
N VAL A 92 5.17 -0.05 -6.10
CA VAL A 92 4.66 -0.62 -7.35
C VAL A 92 3.30 -1.25 -7.06
N VAL A 93 2.24 -0.84 -7.76
CA VAL A 93 0.93 -1.51 -7.74
C VAL A 93 1.08 -2.84 -8.47
N LYS A 94 1.04 -3.94 -7.71
CA LYS A 94 1.01 -5.31 -8.24
C LYS A 94 -0.41 -5.64 -8.71
N ASP A 95 -0.50 -6.37 -9.82
CA ASP A 95 -1.76 -6.80 -10.42
C ASP A 95 -2.78 -5.65 -10.64
N PRO A 96 -2.41 -4.57 -11.35
CA PRO A 96 -3.36 -3.51 -11.67
C PRO A 96 -4.51 -4.08 -12.51
N ILE A 97 -5.70 -3.51 -12.37
CA ILE A 97 -6.84 -3.86 -13.23
C ILE A 97 -6.45 -3.57 -14.69
N THR A 98 -6.62 -4.56 -15.57
CA THR A 98 -6.31 -4.46 -17.00
C THR A 98 -7.56 -4.59 -17.86
N ILE A 99 -7.49 -4.09 -19.08
CA ILE A 99 -8.59 -4.14 -20.06
C ILE A 99 -8.10 -4.70 -21.40
N ALA A 100 -9.01 -5.23 -22.20
CA ALA A 100 -8.74 -5.71 -23.54
C ALA A 100 -8.92 -4.59 -24.59
N PRO A 101 -8.20 -4.62 -25.73
CA PRO A 101 -8.28 -3.56 -26.74
C PRO A 101 -9.65 -3.48 -27.45
N ASP A 102 -10.42 -4.56 -27.48
CA ASP A 102 -11.75 -4.69 -28.07
C ASP A 102 -12.88 -4.22 -27.14
N MET A 103 -12.60 -4.00 -25.84
CA MET A 103 -13.56 -3.42 -24.89
C MET A 103 -14.06 -2.06 -25.41
N LEU A 104 -15.35 -1.78 -25.20
CA LEU A 104 -15.93 -0.51 -25.62
C LEU A 104 -15.63 0.61 -24.62
N VAL A 105 -15.51 1.83 -25.12
CA VAL A 105 -15.25 3.02 -24.30
C VAL A 105 -16.35 3.23 -23.25
N ARG A 106 -17.62 2.93 -23.55
CA ARG A 106 -18.71 2.96 -22.55
C ARG A 106 -18.42 2.11 -21.31
N ASP A 107 -17.92 0.89 -21.50
CA ASP A 107 -17.69 -0.07 -20.42
C ASP A 107 -16.48 0.34 -19.59
N LEU A 108 -15.46 0.88 -20.27
CA LEU A 108 -14.31 1.50 -19.63
C LEU A 108 -14.70 2.69 -18.72
N VAL A 109 -15.63 3.55 -19.17
CA VAL A 109 -16.12 4.69 -18.38
C VAL A 109 -16.85 4.21 -17.12
N LEU A 110 -17.65 3.14 -17.22
CA LEU A 110 -18.30 2.53 -16.05
C LEU A 110 -17.28 1.93 -15.08
N LEU A 111 -16.29 1.20 -15.60
CA LEU A 111 -15.23 0.55 -14.82
C LEU A 111 -14.41 1.58 -14.03
N THR A 112 -13.97 2.65 -14.71
CA THR A 112 -13.17 3.72 -14.08
C THR A 112 -13.93 4.45 -12.97
N ARG A 113 -15.25 4.66 -13.13
CA ARG A 113 -16.12 5.24 -12.08
C ARG A 113 -16.32 4.29 -10.90
N GLN A 114 -16.57 3.02 -11.17
CA GLN A 114 -16.82 2.01 -10.13
C GLN A 114 -15.58 1.82 -9.24
N TYR A 115 -14.40 1.70 -9.84
CA TYR A 115 -13.16 1.43 -9.12
C TYR A 115 -12.37 2.69 -8.75
N LYS A 116 -12.82 3.89 -9.19
CA LYS A 116 -12.14 5.18 -9.00
C LYS A 116 -10.67 5.16 -9.49
N ILE A 117 -10.43 4.48 -10.61
CA ILE A 117 -9.10 4.34 -11.23
C ILE A 117 -9.02 5.28 -12.41
N SER A 118 -7.99 6.13 -12.45
CA SER A 118 -7.80 7.12 -13.51
C SER A 118 -7.06 6.56 -14.73
N GLY A 119 -6.76 5.27 -14.75
CA GLY A 119 -6.63 4.51 -15.99
C GLY A 119 -5.78 3.25 -15.90
N LEU A 120 -5.72 2.57 -17.03
CA LEU A 120 -5.76 1.12 -17.09
C LEU A 120 -4.81 0.64 -18.19
N PRO A 121 -3.91 -0.32 -17.90
CA PRO A 121 -3.11 -1.00 -18.90
C PRO A 121 -4.01 -1.80 -19.85
N VAL A 122 -3.69 -1.76 -21.14
CA VAL A 122 -4.37 -2.55 -22.18
C VAL A 122 -3.52 -3.78 -22.49
N ILE A 123 -4.12 -4.96 -22.37
CA ILE A 123 -3.45 -6.25 -22.54
C ILE A 123 -4.14 -7.03 -23.67
N GLU A 124 -3.33 -7.60 -24.56
CA GLU A 124 -3.77 -8.51 -25.61
C GLU A 124 -2.82 -9.71 -25.64
N ALA A 125 -3.37 -10.92 -25.67
CA ALA A 125 -2.59 -12.17 -25.68
C ALA A 125 -1.46 -12.22 -24.60
N GLY A 126 -1.76 -11.71 -23.39
CA GLY A 126 -0.82 -11.67 -22.26
C GLY A 126 0.23 -10.56 -22.30
N LYS A 127 0.21 -9.68 -23.32
CA LYS A 127 1.20 -8.61 -23.50
C LYS A 127 0.58 -7.23 -23.38
N VAL A 128 1.37 -6.29 -22.87
CA VAL A 128 1.04 -4.86 -22.89
C VAL A 128 1.04 -4.35 -24.33
N VAL A 129 -0.10 -3.84 -24.76
CA VAL A 129 -0.31 -3.22 -26.08
C VAL A 129 -0.62 -1.72 -25.99
N GLY A 130 -0.95 -1.23 -24.79
CA GLY A 130 -1.23 0.19 -24.60
C GLY A 130 -1.58 0.57 -23.17
N ILE A 131 -1.96 1.84 -23.00
CA ILE A 131 -2.55 2.35 -21.76
C ILE A 131 -3.63 3.37 -22.10
N VAL A 132 -4.73 3.34 -21.33
CA VAL A 132 -5.73 4.41 -21.36
C VAL A 132 -5.69 5.18 -20.06
N THR A 133 -5.79 6.49 -20.15
CA THR A 133 -5.80 7.41 -19.01
C THR A 133 -7.07 8.25 -19.01
N ASN A 134 -7.35 8.89 -17.88
CA ASN A 134 -8.47 9.81 -17.76
C ASN A 134 -8.36 10.98 -18.76
N ARG A 135 -7.15 11.33 -19.22
CA ARG A 135 -6.95 12.37 -20.24
C ARG A 135 -7.53 11.95 -21.59
N ASP A 136 -7.43 10.68 -21.94
CA ASP A 136 -7.95 10.12 -23.19
C ASP A 136 -9.49 10.04 -23.16
N LEU A 137 -10.08 9.94 -21.96
CA LEU A 137 -11.54 9.85 -21.76
C LEU A 137 -12.23 11.21 -21.56
N ARG A 138 -11.51 12.25 -21.12
CA ARG A 138 -12.11 13.49 -20.56
C ARG A 138 -13.02 14.26 -21.53
N PHE A 139 -12.93 13.98 -22.82
CA PHE A 139 -13.72 14.63 -23.88
C PHE A 139 -14.18 13.67 -24.97
N GLU A 140 -14.11 12.35 -24.75
CA GLU A 140 -14.52 11.39 -25.76
C GLU A 140 -16.05 11.25 -25.78
N THR A 141 -16.66 11.56 -26.92
CA THR A 141 -18.10 11.49 -27.13
C THR A 141 -18.53 10.20 -27.82
N ARG A 142 -17.58 9.48 -28.46
CA ARG A 142 -17.83 8.28 -29.25
C ARG A 142 -17.66 7.04 -28.38
N LEU A 143 -18.67 6.78 -27.56
CA LEU A 143 -18.66 5.69 -26.58
C LEU A 143 -18.73 4.28 -27.18
N ASP A 144 -19.12 4.18 -28.46
CA ASP A 144 -19.21 2.91 -29.21
C ASP A 144 -17.89 2.47 -29.84
N GLN A 145 -16.82 3.27 -29.72
CA GLN A 145 -15.50 2.88 -30.21
C GLN A 145 -14.81 1.92 -29.25
N THR A 146 -13.81 1.22 -29.75
CA THR A 146 -12.99 0.29 -28.97
C THR A 146 -11.87 1.03 -28.23
N VAL A 147 -11.45 0.49 -27.10
CA VAL A 147 -10.32 0.97 -26.29
C VAL A 147 -9.04 1.10 -27.13
N GLY A 148 -8.78 0.16 -28.03
CA GLY A 148 -7.61 0.17 -28.90
C GLY A 148 -7.52 1.41 -29.81
N SER A 149 -8.64 2.05 -30.12
CA SER A 149 -8.67 3.26 -30.95
C SER A 149 -8.27 4.55 -30.22
N ILE A 150 -8.43 4.58 -28.89
CA ILE A 150 -8.16 5.76 -28.06
C ILE A 150 -6.92 5.62 -27.17
N MET A 151 -6.39 4.40 -27.00
CA MET A 151 -5.26 4.14 -26.12
C MET A 151 -3.96 4.78 -26.64
N THR A 152 -3.03 5.07 -25.73
CA THR A 152 -1.64 5.29 -26.13
C THR A 152 -1.05 3.92 -26.52
N PRO A 153 -0.60 3.75 -27.78
CA PRO A 153 -0.15 2.47 -28.29
C PRO A 153 1.26 2.16 -27.80
N ARG A 154 1.61 0.87 -27.86
CA ARG A 154 2.85 0.27 -27.38
C ARG A 154 4.12 1.05 -27.77
N GLU A 155 4.20 1.53 -29.01
CA GLU A 155 5.39 2.19 -29.56
C GLU A 155 5.67 3.54 -28.89
N ARG A 156 4.65 4.12 -28.23
CA ARG A 156 4.75 5.40 -27.51
C ARG A 156 4.73 5.22 -25.99
N LEU A 157 4.69 3.98 -25.49
CA LEU A 157 4.68 3.73 -24.06
C LEU A 157 6.07 3.97 -23.47
N ILE A 158 6.10 4.79 -22.42
CA ILE A 158 7.23 4.85 -21.50
C ILE A 158 7.00 3.81 -20.41
N THR A 159 7.96 2.91 -20.23
CA THR A 159 7.87 1.77 -19.33
C THR A 159 9.18 1.61 -18.56
N VAL A 160 9.13 0.91 -17.43
CA VAL A 160 10.31 0.46 -16.68
C VAL A 160 10.34 -1.06 -16.63
N LYS A 161 11.53 -1.61 -16.40
CA LYS A 161 11.70 -3.06 -16.23
C LYS A 161 11.35 -3.49 -14.82
N GLU A 162 10.96 -4.76 -14.67
CA GLU A 162 10.82 -5.38 -13.35
C GLU A 162 12.14 -5.25 -12.56
N GLY A 163 12.04 -4.76 -11.33
CA GLY A 163 13.20 -4.45 -10.48
C GLY A 163 13.74 -3.02 -10.59
N ALA A 164 13.19 -2.18 -11.47
CA ALA A 164 13.53 -0.76 -11.55
C ALA A 164 13.26 -0.02 -10.24
N SER A 165 14.08 1.01 -9.97
CA SER A 165 13.92 1.81 -8.75
C SER A 165 12.77 2.80 -8.86
N ILE A 166 12.22 3.22 -7.72
CA ILE A 166 11.20 4.27 -7.67
C ILE A 166 11.76 5.60 -8.22
N ASP A 167 13.05 5.87 -7.99
CA ASP A 167 13.72 7.08 -8.50
C ASP A 167 13.82 7.10 -10.03
N GLU A 168 14.14 5.97 -10.65
CA GLU A 168 14.14 5.83 -12.11
C GLU A 168 12.74 6.09 -12.69
N ALA A 169 11.71 5.49 -12.09
CA ALA A 169 10.33 5.74 -12.49
C ALA A 169 9.93 7.22 -12.31
N ARG A 170 10.37 7.85 -11.22
CA ARG A 170 10.13 9.28 -10.94
C ARG A 170 10.78 10.17 -12.01
N GLU A 171 12.01 9.87 -12.41
CA GLU A 171 12.72 10.63 -13.44
C GLU A 171 12.04 10.53 -14.81
N LEU A 172 11.59 9.32 -15.19
CA LEU A 172 10.81 9.11 -16.41
C LEU A 172 9.47 9.85 -16.37
N MET A 173 8.74 9.79 -15.25
CA MET A 173 7.49 10.52 -15.06
C MET A 173 7.69 12.03 -15.20
N HIS A 174 8.75 12.58 -14.60
CA HIS A 174 9.08 14.00 -14.70
C HIS A 174 9.43 14.40 -16.14
N THR A 175 10.33 13.64 -16.79
CA THR A 175 10.84 13.92 -18.14
C THR A 175 9.72 13.89 -19.18
N HIS A 176 8.86 12.87 -19.11
CA HIS A 176 7.78 12.66 -20.07
C HIS A 176 6.43 13.25 -19.60
N ARG A 177 6.38 13.92 -18.44
CA ARG A 177 5.18 14.53 -17.83
C ARG A 177 4.02 13.53 -17.70
N LEU A 178 4.34 12.32 -17.23
CA LEU A 178 3.41 11.22 -17.04
C LEU A 178 2.98 11.10 -15.58
N GLU A 179 1.72 10.71 -15.34
CA GLU A 179 1.21 10.42 -14.00
C GLU A 179 1.45 8.97 -13.55
N ARG A 180 1.86 8.11 -14.49
CA ARG A 180 2.07 6.68 -14.25
C ARG A 180 3.02 6.06 -15.26
N VAL A 181 3.66 4.97 -14.88
CA VAL A 181 4.59 4.19 -15.72
C VAL A 181 4.32 2.71 -15.50
N LEU A 182 4.27 1.95 -16.59
CA LEU A 182 4.06 0.50 -16.56
C LEU A 182 5.38 -0.22 -16.25
N VAL A 183 5.32 -1.23 -15.40
CA VAL A 183 6.43 -2.14 -15.11
C VAL A 183 6.24 -3.40 -15.94
N ILE A 184 7.20 -3.73 -16.80
CA ILE A 184 7.14 -4.88 -17.71
C ILE A 184 8.37 -5.78 -17.59
N ASN A 185 8.24 -7.04 -18.00
CA ASN A 185 9.40 -7.92 -18.20
C ASN A 185 9.90 -7.88 -19.66
N ASP A 186 10.84 -8.76 -20.01
CA ASP A 186 11.39 -8.86 -21.37
C ASP A 186 10.40 -9.40 -22.41
N ALA A 187 9.41 -10.18 -21.97
CA ALA A 187 8.33 -10.68 -22.82
C ALA A 187 7.19 -9.67 -23.04
N TRP A 188 7.30 -8.45 -22.48
CA TRP A 188 6.25 -7.42 -22.46
C TRP A 188 4.98 -7.80 -21.70
N GLU A 189 5.12 -8.70 -20.73
CA GLU A 189 4.07 -8.98 -19.76
C GLU A 189 4.05 -7.87 -18.70
N LEU A 190 2.87 -7.53 -18.23
CA LEU A 190 2.70 -6.56 -17.16
C LEU A 190 3.10 -7.15 -15.81
N LYS A 191 4.01 -6.49 -15.11
CA LYS A 191 4.46 -6.86 -13.76
C LYS A 191 4.02 -5.86 -12.69
N GLY A 192 3.54 -4.68 -13.11
CA GLY A 192 2.97 -3.70 -12.18
C GLY A 192 2.76 -2.32 -12.80
N LEU A 193 2.33 -1.38 -11.98
CA LEU A 193 2.11 0.01 -12.33
C LEU A 193 2.65 0.92 -11.23
N ILE A 194 3.45 1.92 -11.57
CA ILE A 194 3.92 2.95 -10.64
C ILE A 194 3.14 4.22 -10.92
N THR A 195 2.67 4.92 -9.88
CA THR A 195 1.92 6.17 -10.01
C THR A 195 2.60 7.32 -9.29
N VAL A 196 2.44 8.55 -9.79
CA VAL A 196 2.93 9.77 -9.11
C VAL A 196 2.35 9.87 -7.70
N LYS A 197 1.09 9.45 -7.50
CA LYS A 197 0.45 9.46 -6.20
C LYS A 197 1.20 8.62 -5.17
N ASP A 198 1.68 7.43 -5.56
CA ASP A 198 2.42 6.55 -4.65
C ASP A 198 3.83 7.08 -4.35
N ILE A 199 4.45 7.76 -5.32
CA ILE A 199 5.74 8.46 -5.13
C ILE A 199 5.58 9.61 -4.14
N ILE A 200 4.55 10.46 -4.29
CA ILE A 200 4.30 11.60 -3.38
C ILE A 200 4.07 11.10 -1.96
N LYS A 201 3.20 10.11 -1.75
CA LYS A 201 2.94 9.54 -0.42
C LYS A 201 4.22 9.03 0.25
N THR A 202 5.10 8.40 -0.53
CA THR A 202 6.39 7.92 -0.01
C THR A 202 7.30 9.07 0.43
N SER A 203 7.24 10.22 -0.26
CA SER A 203 7.99 11.42 0.13
C SER A 203 7.39 12.15 1.34
N GLU A 204 6.07 12.11 1.53
CA GLU A 204 5.38 12.76 2.65
C GLU A 204 5.64 12.03 3.98
N HIS A 205 5.87 10.72 3.93
CA HIS A 205 6.07 9.87 5.11
C HIS A 205 7.42 9.14 5.05
N PRO A 206 8.56 9.84 5.26
CA PRO A 206 9.89 9.24 5.18
C PRO A 206 10.15 8.20 6.27
N ASN A 207 9.47 8.32 7.42
CA ASN A 207 9.59 7.39 8.53
C ASN A 207 8.60 6.21 8.43
N ALA A 208 7.86 6.06 7.33
CA ALA A 208 6.85 5.03 7.20
C ALA A 208 7.41 3.62 7.42
N ASN A 209 6.68 2.83 8.21
CA ASN A 209 7.00 1.45 8.50
C ASN A 209 6.54 0.54 7.36
N LYS A 210 7.51 0.17 6.50
CA LYS A 210 7.27 -0.58 5.26
C LYS A 210 7.85 -2.00 5.33
N ASP A 211 7.26 -2.90 4.55
CA ASP A 211 7.83 -4.23 4.27
C ASP A 211 8.93 -4.15 3.18
N SER A 212 9.56 -5.29 2.87
CA SER A 212 10.59 -5.36 1.84
C SER A 212 10.10 -5.03 0.43
N GLN A 213 8.79 -4.94 0.21
CA GLN A 213 8.17 -4.55 -1.05
C GLN A 213 7.69 -3.08 -1.04
N GLY A 214 8.01 -2.32 0.01
CA GLY A 214 7.61 -0.92 0.15
C GLY A 214 6.16 -0.71 0.57
N ARG A 215 5.45 -1.77 0.99
CA ARG A 215 4.06 -1.67 1.45
C ARG A 215 3.99 -1.42 2.94
N LEU A 216 3.03 -0.61 3.40
CA LEU A 216 2.82 -0.37 4.84
C LEU A 216 2.66 -1.68 5.61
N ARG A 217 3.25 -1.74 6.81
CA ARG A 217 3.07 -2.86 7.74
C ARG A 217 1.78 -2.71 8.52
N VAL A 218 1.15 -3.85 8.81
CA VAL A 218 -0.07 -3.94 9.60
C VAL A 218 -0.05 -5.25 10.38
N GLY A 219 -0.59 -5.24 11.59
CA GLY A 219 -0.90 -6.44 12.35
C GLY A 219 -2.40 -6.68 12.42
N ALA A 220 -2.80 -7.88 12.81
CA ALA A 220 -4.19 -8.22 13.03
C ALA A 220 -4.29 -9.13 14.26
N ALA A 221 -5.25 -8.85 15.14
CA ALA A 221 -5.51 -9.70 16.29
C ALA A 221 -6.24 -10.98 15.88
N VAL A 222 -5.91 -12.08 16.54
CA VAL A 222 -6.58 -13.37 16.39
C VAL A 222 -6.92 -13.94 17.76
N GLY A 223 -7.92 -14.83 17.81
CA GLY A 223 -8.25 -15.56 19.03
C GLY A 223 -7.41 -16.84 19.17
N THR A 224 -7.84 -17.69 20.10
CA THR A 224 -7.35 -19.06 20.29
C THR A 224 -8.49 -20.08 20.15
N GLY A 225 -9.60 -19.70 19.51
CA GLY A 225 -10.78 -20.52 19.30
C GLY A 225 -10.73 -21.32 18.00
N ALA A 226 -11.79 -22.07 17.71
CA ALA A 226 -11.87 -22.94 16.52
C ALA A 226 -11.78 -22.17 15.19
N ASP A 227 -12.23 -20.91 15.14
CA ASP A 227 -12.19 -20.05 13.95
C ASP A 227 -10.80 -19.45 13.65
N THR A 228 -9.82 -19.67 14.54
CA THR A 228 -8.51 -19.01 14.47
C THR A 228 -7.74 -19.42 13.21
N GLU A 229 -7.77 -20.70 12.84
CA GLU A 229 -6.99 -21.18 11.69
C GLU A 229 -7.49 -20.61 10.37
N GLU A 230 -8.82 -20.60 10.18
CA GLU A 230 -9.46 -19.97 9.02
C GLU A 230 -9.13 -18.48 8.95
N ARG A 231 -9.24 -17.79 10.08
CA ARG A 231 -8.92 -16.36 10.18
C ARG A 231 -7.47 -16.07 9.81
N VAL A 232 -6.52 -16.84 10.33
CA VAL A 232 -5.09 -16.68 10.00
C VAL A 232 -4.86 -16.91 8.51
N LYS A 233 -5.46 -17.94 7.91
CA LYS A 233 -5.33 -18.20 6.46
C LYS A 233 -5.82 -17.01 5.63
N ALA A 234 -6.99 -16.45 5.96
CA ALA A 234 -7.53 -15.30 5.26
C ALA A 234 -6.66 -14.05 5.42
N LEU A 235 -6.15 -13.79 6.63
CA LEU A 235 -5.25 -12.65 6.90
C LEU A 235 -3.92 -12.77 6.15
N VAL A 236 -3.35 -13.98 6.10
CA VAL A 236 -2.13 -14.25 5.33
C VAL A 236 -2.40 -14.03 3.84
N ALA A 237 -3.50 -14.57 3.30
CA ALA A 237 -3.86 -14.35 1.90
C ALA A 237 -4.01 -12.86 1.57
N ALA A 238 -4.68 -12.09 2.43
CA ALA A 238 -4.83 -10.64 2.30
C ALA A 238 -3.51 -9.86 2.39
N ALA A 239 -2.50 -10.38 3.11
CA ALA A 239 -1.19 -9.75 3.23
C ALA A 239 -0.33 -9.88 1.96
N TRP A 240 -0.62 -10.89 1.12
CA TRP A 240 0.06 -11.14 -0.15
C TRP A 240 -0.66 -10.54 -1.38
N THR A 241 -1.86 -9.99 -1.18
CA THR A 241 -2.65 -9.29 -2.22
C THR A 241 -2.38 -7.77 -2.25
#